data_AF-A0A495QWZ4-F1
#
_entry.id   AF-A0A495QWZ4-F1
#
_cell.length_a   1.000
_cell.length_b   1.000
_cell.length_c   1.000
_cell.angle_alpha   90.00
_cell.angle_beta   90.00
_cell.angle_gamma   90.00
#
_symmetry.space_group_name_H-M   'P 1'
#
loop_
_entity.id
_entity.type
_entity.pdbx_description
1 polymer ?
#
loop_
_entity_poly.entity_id
_entity_poly.type
_entity_poly.pdbx_seq_one_letter_code
_entity_poly.pdbx_strand_id
1 'polypeptide(L)'
;MFQECYADIEAGLLEPAVRLVQVVPLLGFDLAGDRTIDLGAGLGIRLMSDAELSAVVDAGLPDQASGNTQYREVSRFYQCALVRLSTHAVCTGGATAAVTPPARLDKCAKRLLIALRLVCGGSVTLGRHLQMQHPDDFDAAPGCTIDRSWSQAPDLGRPTILWSTDDLALIQDIMQRLEHPGVTGDRSLQMAIRRVMAAGDLAEPEDRLVDLVIAGEALFIHGAGRRRTKTDRSPKRDQIAAGAVDLLASDPLLGAAPDAIEALVKGSYRRRNHEVHADPGPVPQIPLLDGSPAAGLNVALVDLEKMMRRACLLRIQQATSTP
;
A
#
# COMPACT_ATOMS: atom_id res chain seq x y z
N MET A 1 23.69 -44.27 -3.86
CA MET A 1 22.72 -43.78 -4.85
C MET A 1 21.33 -44.37 -4.67
N PHE A 2 21.03 -45.66 -4.96
CA PHE A 2 19.65 -46.18 -4.77
C PHE A 2 19.17 -46.14 -3.31
N GLN A 3 19.98 -46.58 -2.35
CA GLN A 3 19.61 -46.57 -0.93
C GLN A 3 19.41 -45.15 -0.38
N GLU A 4 20.18 -44.18 -0.87
CA GLU A 4 20.04 -42.76 -0.50
C GLU A 4 18.73 -42.20 -1.08
N CYS A 5 18.48 -42.38 -2.39
CA CYS A 5 17.23 -41.96 -3.02
C CYS A 5 15.99 -42.64 -2.40
N TYR A 6 16.10 -43.92 -2.01
CA TYR A 6 15.02 -44.63 -1.34
C TYR A 6 14.76 -44.06 0.06
N ALA A 7 15.81 -43.80 0.84
CA ALA A 7 15.69 -43.18 2.16
C ALA A 7 15.08 -41.78 2.08
N ASP A 8 15.44 -40.99 1.07
CA ASP A 8 14.88 -39.65 0.85
C ASP A 8 13.38 -39.72 0.49
N ILE A 9 12.99 -40.68 -0.36
CA ILE A 9 11.58 -40.91 -0.71
C ILE A 9 10.78 -41.40 0.50
N GLU A 10 11.32 -42.36 1.25
CA GLU A 10 10.68 -42.91 2.45
C GLU A 10 10.50 -41.82 3.52
N ALA A 11 11.53 -41.00 3.77
CA ALA A 11 11.46 -39.88 4.70
C ALA A 11 10.38 -38.87 4.28
N GLY A 12 10.31 -38.53 2.99
CA GLY A 12 9.32 -37.62 2.47
C GLY A 12 7.88 -38.15 2.52
N LEU A 13 7.67 -39.45 2.26
CA LEU A 13 6.37 -40.10 2.40
C LEU A 13 5.89 -40.19 3.86
N LEU A 14 6.83 -40.25 4.80
CA LEU A 14 6.56 -40.31 6.24
C LEU A 14 6.47 -38.93 6.89
N GLU A 15 6.67 -37.84 6.14
CA GLU A 15 6.63 -36.49 6.66
C GLU A 15 5.21 -36.18 7.20
N PRO A 16 5.07 -35.88 8.51
CA PRO A 16 3.76 -35.69 9.13
C PRO A 16 3.13 -34.34 8.78
N ALA A 17 3.85 -33.44 8.11
CA ALA A 17 3.38 -32.09 7.81
C ALA A 17 3.85 -31.57 6.44
N VAL A 18 3.03 -30.73 5.82
CA VAL A 18 3.34 -30.02 4.58
C VAL A 18 3.34 -28.53 4.87
N ARG A 19 4.29 -27.80 4.28
CA ARG A 19 4.36 -26.35 4.33
C ARG A 19 3.63 -25.75 3.13
N LEU A 20 2.74 -24.83 3.42
CA LEU A 20 2.04 -24.01 2.44
C LEU A 20 2.65 -22.61 2.42
N VAL A 21 2.98 -22.15 1.21
CA VAL A 21 3.42 -20.79 0.92
C VAL A 21 2.28 -20.02 0.28
N GLN A 22 1.91 -18.89 0.90
CA GLN A 22 1.01 -17.90 0.32
C GLN A 22 1.82 -16.68 -0.08
N VAL A 23 1.64 -16.19 -1.31
CA VAL A 23 2.40 -15.08 -1.88
C VAL A 23 1.44 -14.05 -2.47
N VAL A 24 1.63 -12.78 -2.14
CA VAL A 24 0.95 -11.65 -2.79
C VAL A 24 2.03 -10.70 -3.32
N PRO A 25 2.26 -10.64 -4.64
CA PRO A 25 3.26 -9.75 -5.22
C PRO A 25 2.99 -8.29 -4.86
N LEU A 26 4.04 -7.54 -4.57
CA LEU A 26 4.02 -6.09 -4.35
C LEU A 26 4.58 -5.44 -5.62
N LEU A 27 3.69 -4.93 -6.47
CA LEU A 27 4.06 -4.35 -7.76
C LEU A 27 4.41 -2.87 -7.58
N GLY A 28 5.50 -2.39 -8.17
CA GLY A 28 5.95 -1.00 -8.00
C GLY A 28 6.66 -0.77 -6.65
N PHE A 29 7.12 -1.83 -6.00
CA PHE A 29 7.73 -1.80 -4.67
C PHE A 29 9.18 -2.25 -4.72
N ASP A 30 10.04 -1.53 -3.99
CA ASP A 30 11.45 -1.91 -3.79
C ASP A 30 11.79 -1.90 -2.30
N LEU A 31 12.69 -2.80 -1.94
CA LEU A 31 13.19 -2.97 -0.59
C LEU A 31 14.67 -2.60 -0.60
N ALA A 32 15.00 -1.40 -0.13
CA ALA A 32 16.37 -0.93 -0.11
C ALA A 32 17.09 -1.56 1.08
N GLY A 33 17.91 -2.59 0.85
CA GLY A 33 18.67 -3.28 1.90
C GLY A 33 18.24 -4.73 2.12
N ASP A 34 18.42 -5.23 3.35
CA ASP A 34 18.37 -6.65 3.70
C ASP A 34 17.08 -7.37 3.23
N ARG A 35 17.26 -8.53 2.59
CA ARG A 35 16.33 -9.13 1.61
C ARG A 35 14.99 -9.64 2.17
N THR A 36 14.81 -9.62 3.48
CA THR A 36 13.61 -10.12 4.15
C THR A 36 13.26 -9.25 5.35
N ILE A 37 12.02 -8.82 5.39
CA ILE A 37 11.41 -8.08 6.49
C ILE A 37 10.39 -8.97 7.18
N ASP A 38 10.49 -9.09 8.49
CA ASP A 38 9.46 -9.72 9.32
C ASP A 38 8.40 -8.68 9.71
N LEU A 39 7.14 -8.98 9.44
CA LEU A 39 5.97 -8.19 9.86
C LEU A 39 5.29 -8.78 11.11
N GLY A 40 5.82 -9.88 11.64
CA GLY A 40 5.25 -10.65 12.75
C GLY A 40 4.19 -11.66 12.30
N ALA A 41 3.83 -12.59 13.20
CA ALA A 41 2.82 -13.61 12.97
C ALA A 41 3.05 -14.46 11.70
N GLY A 42 4.31 -14.75 11.38
CA GLY A 42 4.71 -15.56 10.21
C GLY A 42 4.48 -14.86 8.87
N LEU A 43 4.30 -13.54 8.88
CA LEU A 43 4.14 -12.69 7.70
C LEU A 43 5.45 -11.95 7.42
N GLY A 44 5.92 -11.95 6.19
CA GLY A 44 7.12 -11.20 5.82
C GLY A 44 7.05 -10.60 4.43
N ILE A 45 7.87 -9.57 4.19
CA ILE A 45 8.13 -9.03 2.85
C ILE A 45 9.50 -9.54 2.42
N ARG A 46 9.57 -10.19 1.27
CA ARG A 46 10.84 -10.65 0.71
C ARG A 46 10.82 -10.63 -0.81
N LEU A 47 12.01 -10.80 -1.39
CA LEU A 47 12.11 -11.18 -2.80
C LEU A 47 11.42 -12.53 -3.04
N MET A 48 10.66 -12.61 -4.12
CA MET A 48 10.12 -13.86 -4.64
C MET A 48 11.26 -14.75 -5.13
N SER A 49 11.13 -16.05 -4.90
CA SER A 49 11.99 -17.06 -5.53
C SER A 49 11.69 -17.15 -7.03
N ASP A 50 12.60 -17.78 -7.79
CA ASP A 50 12.42 -17.96 -9.24
C ASP A 50 11.13 -18.74 -9.58
N ALA A 51 10.77 -19.73 -8.76
CA ALA A 51 9.53 -20.49 -8.93
C ALA A 51 8.28 -19.63 -8.73
N GLU A 52 8.27 -18.79 -7.69
CA GLU A 52 7.18 -17.85 -7.42
C GLU A 52 7.09 -16.79 -8.52
N LEU A 53 8.23 -16.24 -8.94
CA LEU A 53 8.30 -15.24 -10.00
C LEU A 53 7.80 -15.81 -11.33
N SER A 54 8.25 -17.02 -11.70
CA SER A 54 7.78 -17.73 -12.90
C SER A 54 6.26 -17.91 -12.87
N ALA A 55 5.71 -18.35 -11.73
CA ALA A 55 4.27 -18.55 -11.58
C ALA A 55 3.47 -17.24 -11.75
N VAL A 56 3.96 -16.12 -11.20
CA VAL A 56 3.29 -14.81 -11.36
C VAL A 56 3.42 -14.29 -12.79
N VAL A 57 4.57 -14.52 -13.44
CA VAL A 57 4.81 -14.15 -14.84
C VAL A 57 3.91 -14.93 -15.79
N ASP A 58 3.72 -16.24 -15.56
CA ASP A 58 2.79 -17.08 -16.32
C ASP A 58 1.33 -16.66 -16.11
N ALA A 59 1.00 -16.14 -14.93
CA ALA A 59 -0.33 -15.60 -14.62
C ALA A 59 -0.60 -14.20 -15.18
N GLY A 60 0.37 -13.57 -15.85
CA GLY A 60 0.22 -12.27 -16.52
C GLY A 60 0.57 -11.08 -15.63
N LEU A 61 1.82 -11.04 -15.16
CA LEU A 61 2.41 -9.87 -14.50
C LEU A 61 2.40 -8.66 -15.48
N PRO A 62 1.97 -7.45 -15.08
CA PRO A 62 1.97 -6.28 -15.96
C PRO A 62 3.39 -5.86 -16.38
N ASP A 63 3.51 -5.15 -17.51
CA ASP A 63 4.76 -4.58 -18.05
C ASP A 63 5.96 -5.54 -18.14
N GLN A 64 5.75 -6.65 -18.85
CA GLN A 64 6.84 -7.55 -19.22
C GLN A 64 7.53 -7.05 -20.50
N ALA A 65 8.79 -6.66 -20.39
CA ALA A 65 9.65 -6.52 -21.55
C ALA A 65 10.04 -7.93 -22.04
N SER A 66 9.36 -8.39 -23.09
CA SER A 66 9.76 -9.63 -23.78
C SER A 66 11.05 -9.38 -24.55
N GLY A 67 12.20 -9.78 -24.01
CA GLY A 67 13.46 -9.77 -24.74
C GLY A 67 13.46 -10.77 -25.90
N ASN A 68 12.95 -11.99 -25.65
CA ASN A 68 12.63 -13.03 -26.64
C ASN A 68 11.68 -14.09 -26.02
N THR A 69 11.34 -15.16 -26.74
CA THR A 69 10.48 -16.25 -26.24
C THR A 69 11.10 -17.11 -25.12
N GLN A 70 12.40 -17.01 -24.88
CA GLN A 70 13.17 -17.86 -23.96
C GLN A 70 13.54 -17.16 -22.64
N TYR A 71 13.42 -15.83 -22.57
CA TYR A 71 13.78 -15.05 -21.40
C TYR A 71 12.84 -13.84 -21.24
N ARG A 72 12.41 -13.61 -20.01
CA ARG A 72 11.66 -12.42 -19.59
C ARG A 72 12.46 -11.68 -18.53
N GLU A 73 12.72 -10.40 -18.77
CA GLU A 73 13.32 -9.53 -17.78
C GLU A 73 12.22 -8.95 -16.90
N VAL A 74 12.30 -9.19 -15.60
CA VAL A 74 11.36 -8.64 -14.63
C VAL A 74 12.04 -7.51 -13.88
N SER A 75 11.50 -6.30 -14.00
CA SER A 75 11.99 -5.14 -13.25
C SER A 75 12.03 -5.43 -11.75
N ARG A 76 13.06 -4.89 -11.07
CA ARG A 76 13.24 -5.02 -9.61
C ARG A 76 11.99 -4.64 -8.82
N PHE A 77 11.20 -3.69 -9.34
CA PHE A 77 9.97 -3.20 -8.71
C PHE A 77 8.82 -4.22 -8.69
N TYR A 78 8.99 -5.38 -9.33
CA TYR A 78 8.01 -6.46 -9.35
C TYR A 78 8.48 -7.73 -8.66
N GLN A 79 9.66 -7.71 -8.02
CA GLN A 79 10.28 -8.91 -7.46
C GLN A 79 9.94 -9.14 -5.99
N CYS A 80 9.39 -8.15 -5.30
CA CYS A 80 9.02 -8.29 -3.89
C CYS A 80 7.60 -8.84 -3.73
N ALA A 81 7.37 -9.56 -2.65
CA ALA A 81 6.05 -10.04 -2.28
C ALA A 81 5.84 -10.06 -0.76
N LEU A 82 4.57 -9.96 -0.37
CA LEU A 82 4.11 -10.35 0.94
C LEU A 82 3.95 -11.87 0.99
N VAL A 83 4.60 -12.51 1.94
CA VAL A 83 4.67 -13.97 2.05
C VAL A 83 4.21 -14.43 3.42
N ARG A 84 3.46 -15.53 3.44
CA ARG A 84 3.20 -16.29 4.67
C ARG A 84 3.57 -17.76 4.45
N LEU A 85 4.36 -18.29 5.38
CA LEU A 85 4.64 -19.71 5.49
C LEU A 85 3.77 -20.30 6.61
N SER A 86 3.08 -21.39 6.31
CA SER A 86 2.25 -22.10 7.30
C SER A 86 2.46 -23.60 7.19
N THR A 87 2.54 -24.30 8.32
CA THR A 87 2.72 -25.75 8.38
C THR A 87 1.40 -26.42 8.73
N HIS A 88 1.02 -27.43 7.95
CA HIS A 88 -0.24 -28.17 8.09
C HIS A 88 0.04 -29.65 8.26
N ALA A 89 -0.64 -30.33 9.19
CA ALA A 89 -0.48 -31.77 9.34
C ALA A 89 -1.07 -32.52 8.13
N VAL A 90 -0.39 -33.57 7.69
CA VAL A 90 -0.88 -34.48 6.66
C VAL A 90 -1.89 -35.44 7.28
N CYS A 91 -3.09 -35.51 6.72
CA CYS A 91 -4.12 -36.45 7.15
C CYS A 91 -4.09 -37.71 6.30
N THR A 92 -3.64 -38.84 6.87
CA THR A 92 -3.68 -40.16 6.21
C THR A 92 -4.79 -41.03 6.79
N GLY A 93 -5.74 -41.49 5.97
CA GLY A 93 -6.69 -42.58 6.31
C GLY A 93 -7.72 -42.30 7.41
N GLY A 94 -9.01 -42.28 7.07
CA GLY A 94 -10.13 -42.41 8.02
C GLY A 94 -10.46 -41.22 8.93
N ALA A 95 -9.56 -40.25 9.10
CA ALA A 95 -9.85 -39.02 9.82
C ALA A 95 -10.63 -38.03 8.94
N THR A 96 -11.95 -37.99 9.10
CA THR A 96 -12.84 -36.96 8.50
C THR A 96 -12.82 -35.66 9.31
N ALA A 97 -11.68 -35.28 9.90
CA ALA A 97 -11.56 -33.96 10.49
C ALA A 97 -11.63 -32.95 9.32
N ALA A 98 -12.59 -32.03 9.37
CA ALA A 98 -12.73 -31.02 8.35
C ALA A 98 -11.42 -30.22 8.26
N VAL A 99 -10.72 -30.33 7.13
CA VAL A 99 -9.52 -29.53 6.86
C VAL A 99 -9.99 -28.08 6.76
N THR A 100 -9.58 -27.25 7.71
CA THR A 100 -9.90 -25.82 7.67
C THR A 100 -8.96 -25.18 6.65
N PRO A 101 -9.48 -24.57 5.57
CA PRO A 101 -8.63 -23.93 4.59
C PRO A 101 -7.85 -22.78 5.26
N PRO A 102 -6.59 -22.58 4.88
CA PRO A 102 -5.76 -21.52 5.42
C PRO A 102 -6.40 -20.16 5.14
N ALA A 103 -6.39 -19.28 6.13
CA ALA A 103 -6.90 -17.92 5.97
C ALA A 103 -6.12 -17.20 4.84
N ARG A 104 -6.84 -16.61 3.89
CA ARG A 104 -6.23 -15.88 2.77
C ARG A 104 -5.57 -14.59 3.25
N LEU A 105 -4.54 -14.16 2.52
CA LEU A 105 -3.78 -12.94 2.84
C LEU A 105 -4.49 -11.63 2.48
N ASP A 106 -5.64 -11.65 1.79
CA ASP A 106 -6.24 -10.45 1.18
C ASP A 106 -6.41 -9.27 2.16
N LYS A 107 -6.89 -9.53 3.37
CA LYS A 107 -7.09 -8.48 4.39
C LYS A 107 -5.76 -7.94 4.91
N CYS A 108 -4.78 -8.82 5.13
CA CYS A 108 -3.44 -8.43 5.57
C CYS A 108 -2.71 -7.64 4.48
N ALA A 109 -2.78 -8.11 3.23
CA ALA A 109 -2.20 -7.46 2.07
C ALA A 109 -2.77 -6.06 1.84
N LYS A 110 -4.09 -5.88 1.97
CA LYS A 110 -4.72 -4.55 1.88
C LYS A 110 -4.26 -3.60 2.99
N ARG A 111 -4.12 -4.09 4.22
CA ARG A 111 -3.61 -3.27 5.34
C ARG A 111 -2.15 -2.90 5.14
N LEU A 112 -1.32 -3.85 4.70
CA LEU A 112 0.06 -3.58 4.34
C LEU A 112 0.15 -2.54 3.23
N LEU A 113 -0.65 -2.68 2.18
CA LEU A 113 -0.69 -1.73 1.06
C LEU A 113 -1.00 -0.31 1.54
N ILE A 114 -2.01 -0.15 2.41
CA ILE A 114 -2.36 1.14 3.01
C ILE A 114 -1.19 1.67 3.84
N ALA A 115 -0.59 0.85 4.70
CA ALA A 115 0.52 1.25 5.55
C ALA A 115 1.74 1.69 4.73
N LEU A 116 2.13 0.91 3.72
CA LEU A 116 3.20 1.25 2.77
C LEU A 116 2.91 2.59 2.08
N ARG A 117 1.68 2.77 1.57
CA ARG A 117 1.33 4.02 0.88
C ARG A 117 1.34 5.21 1.81
N LEU A 118 0.86 5.08 3.05
CA LEU A 118 0.86 6.18 4.01
C LEU A 118 2.28 6.54 4.47
N VAL A 119 3.12 5.55 4.77
CA VAL A 119 4.47 5.77 5.29
C VAL A 119 5.44 6.18 4.19
N CYS A 120 5.54 5.35 3.14
CA CYS A 120 6.54 5.51 2.09
C CYS A 120 6.05 6.36 0.90
N GLY A 121 4.74 6.41 0.66
CA GLY A 121 4.18 7.05 -0.54
C GLY A 121 4.34 6.17 -1.78
N GLY A 122 4.33 6.79 -2.96
CA GLY A 122 4.56 6.10 -4.24
C GLY A 122 3.30 5.41 -4.77
N SER A 123 3.49 4.37 -5.59
CA SER A 123 2.45 3.75 -6.41
C SER A 123 2.32 2.24 -6.24
N VAL A 124 2.85 1.65 -5.15
CA VAL A 124 2.76 0.20 -4.93
C VAL A 124 1.33 -0.31 -5.09
N THR A 125 1.13 -1.42 -5.79
CA THR A 125 -0.14 -2.13 -5.90
C THR A 125 0.03 -3.62 -5.54
N LEU A 126 -1.08 -4.35 -5.44
CA LEU A 126 -1.05 -5.79 -5.19
C LEU A 126 -1.20 -6.58 -6.49
N GLY A 127 -0.36 -7.59 -6.64
CA GLY A 127 -0.53 -8.62 -7.65
C GLY A 127 -1.57 -9.67 -7.25
N ARG A 128 -1.67 -10.71 -8.07
CA ARG A 128 -2.56 -11.85 -7.84
C ARG A 128 -2.03 -12.70 -6.70
N HIS A 129 -2.90 -13.09 -5.78
CA HIS A 129 -2.53 -13.99 -4.70
C HIS A 129 -2.32 -15.41 -5.25
N LEU A 130 -1.21 -15.98 -4.82
CA LEU A 130 -0.64 -17.26 -5.23
C LEU A 130 -0.55 -18.16 -3.99
N GLN A 131 -0.88 -19.44 -4.17
CA GLN A 131 -0.72 -20.47 -3.14
C GLN A 131 -0.03 -21.68 -3.76
N MET A 132 1.00 -22.19 -3.09
CA MET A 132 1.73 -23.38 -3.49
C MET A 132 2.26 -24.14 -2.27
N GLN A 133 2.50 -25.44 -2.45
CA GLN A 133 3.31 -26.21 -1.50
C GLN A 133 4.75 -25.66 -1.52
N HIS A 134 5.43 -25.70 -0.37
CA HIS A 134 6.82 -25.23 -0.31
C HIS A 134 7.69 -26.08 -1.25
N PRO A 135 8.56 -25.47 -2.07
CA PRO A 135 9.33 -26.21 -3.09
C PRO A 135 10.25 -27.28 -2.50
N ASP A 136 10.70 -27.10 -1.26
CA ASP A 136 11.53 -28.07 -0.54
C ASP A 136 10.72 -29.20 0.14
N ASP A 137 9.39 -29.24 0.01
CA ASP A 137 8.60 -30.35 0.55
C ASP A 137 8.58 -31.55 -0.42
N PHE A 138 8.41 -32.74 0.13
CA PHE A 138 8.31 -33.96 -0.66
C PHE A 138 7.10 -33.95 -1.61
N ASP A 139 7.30 -34.45 -2.84
CA ASP A 139 6.32 -34.48 -3.93
C ASP A 139 5.72 -33.09 -4.26
N ALA A 140 6.44 -32.01 -3.95
CA ALA A 140 6.03 -30.65 -4.33
C ALA A 140 6.00 -30.54 -5.86
N ALA A 141 4.81 -30.74 -6.44
CA ALA A 141 4.59 -30.45 -7.84
C ALA A 141 4.68 -28.92 -8.06
N PRO A 142 5.20 -28.44 -9.21
CA PRO A 142 5.29 -27.01 -9.52
C PRO A 142 3.90 -26.33 -9.72
N GLY A 143 2.82 -27.01 -9.36
CA GLY A 143 1.46 -26.50 -9.45
C GLY A 143 1.21 -25.44 -8.39
N CYS A 144 0.53 -24.37 -8.81
CA CYS A 144 0.09 -23.33 -7.90
C CYS A 144 -1.36 -22.93 -8.18
N THR A 145 -2.05 -22.46 -7.15
CA THR A 145 -3.37 -21.84 -7.28
C THR A 145 -3.20 -20.33 -7.31
N ILE A 146 -3.72 -19.69 -8.35
CA ILE A 146 -3.64 -18.23 -8.54
C ILE A 146 -5.03 -17.66 -8.71
N ASP A 147 -5.31 -16.55 -8.02
CA ASP A 147 -6.54 -15.83 -8.22
C ASP A 147 -6.65 -15.22 -9.63
N ARG A 148 -7.87 -15.24 -10.17
CA ARG A 148 -8.17 -14.62 -11.47
C ARG A 148 -8.50 -13.13 -11.40
N SER A 149 -8.38 -12.51 -10.23
CA SER A 149 -8.68 -11.08 -10.05
C SER A 149 -7.70 -10.21 -10.82
N TRP A 150 -8.17 -9.04 -11.27
CA TRP A 150 -7.34 -8.06 -11.96
C TRP A 150 -6.24 -7.50 -11.04
N SER A 151 -5.03 -7.34 -11.58
CA SER A 151 -3.92 -6.62 -10.94
C SER A 151 -3.80 -5.23 -11.55
N GLN A 152 -3.80 -4.18 -10.73
CA GLN A 152 -3.57 -2.81 -11.21
C GLN A 152 -2.08 -2.60 -11.47
N ALA A 153 -1.74 -1.98 -12.60
CA ALA A 153 -0.37 -1.61 -12.90
C ALA A 153 0.06 -0.41 -12.03
N PRO A 154 1.24 -0.46 -11.39
CA PRO A 154 1.79 0.67 -10.65
C PRO A 154 2.37 1.73 -11.60
N ASP A 155 2.47 2.97 -11.14
CA ASP A 155 3.24 4.03 -11.82
C ASP A 155 4.73 3.90 -11.47
N LEU A 156 5.53 3.33 -12.38
CA LEU A 156 6.96 3.12 -12.18
C LEU A 156 7.80 4.41 -12.10
N GLY A 157 7.23 5.57 -12.47
CA GLY A 157 7.85 6.87 -12.23
C GLY A 157 7.83 7.27 -10.75
N ARG A 158 7.00 6.60 -9.94
CA ARG A 158 6.79 6.87 -8.50
C ARG A 158 6.80 5.59 -7.68
N PRO A 159 7.88 4.80 -7.70
CA PRO A 159 7.94 3.54 -6.97
C PRO A 159 7.80 3.79 -5.46
N THR A 160 7.20 2.84 -4.76
CA THR A 160 7.24 2.82 -3.30
C THR A 160 8.52 2.14 -2.86
N ILE A 161 9.38 2.87 -2.16
CA ILE A 161 10.67 2.35 -1.70
C ILE A 161 10.71 2.40 -0.18
N LEU A 162 11.00 1.27 0.44
CA LEU A 162 11.22 1.18 1.87
C LEU A 162 12.71 1.28 2.17
N TRP A 163 13.13 2.39 2.80
CA TRP A 163 14.55 2.73 3.00
C TRP A 163 15.07 2.47 4.42
N SER A 164 14.20 2.50 5.43
CA SER A 164 14.62 2.53 6.84
C SER A 164 13.91 1.47 7.69
N THR A 165 14.62 0.97 8.70
CA THR A 165 14.05 0.16 9.79
C THR A 165 13.05 0.93 10.65
N ASP A 166 13.17 2.26 10.72
CA ASP A 166 12.21 3.11 11.45
C ASP A 166 10.85 3.15 10.74
N ASP A 167 10.88 3.19 9.39
CA ASP A 167 9.67 3.11 8.58
C ASP A 167 8.97 1.76 8.75
N LEU A 168 9.74 0.67 8.95
CA LEU A 168 9.19 -0.66 9.21
C LEU A 168 8.39 -0.69 10.52
N ALA A 169 8.94 -0.15 11.61
CA ALA A 169 8.23 -0.10 12.89
C ALA A 169 6.92 0.69 12.77
N LEU A 170 6.94 1.79 12.02
CA LEU A 170 5.75 2.58 11.74
C LEU A 170 4.74 1.82 10.86
N ILE A 171 5.20 1.08 9.85
CA ILE A 171 4.33 0.24 9.01
C ILE A 171 3.61 -0.81 9.86
N GLN A 172 4.34 -1.51 10.73
CA GLN A 172 3.77 -2.52 11.63
C GLN A 172 2.73 -1.90 12.58
N ASP A 173 3.05 -0.76 13.20
CA ASP A 173 2.13 -0.02 14.09
C ASP A 173 0.85 0.40 13.34
N ILE A 174 0.98 0.98 12.14
CA ILE A 174 -0.17 1.40 11.34
C ILE A 174 -1.01 0.20 10.90
N MET A 175 -0.41 -0.91 10.49
CA MET A 175 -1.15 -2.13 10.14
C MET A 175 -2.02 -2.64 11.28
N GLN A 176 -1.57 -2.50 12.52
CA GLN A 176 -2.35 -2.84 13.72
C GLN A 176 -3.46 -1.80 13.99
N ARG A 177 -3.12 -0.51 13.97
CA ARG A 177 -4.09 0.58 14.22
C ARG A 177 -5.22 0.66 13.21
N LEU A 178 -4.99 0.24 11.96
CA LEU A 178 -6.03 0.20 10.93
C LEU A 178 -7.21 -0.73 11.29
N GLU A 179 -7.02 -1.68 12.21
CA GLU A 179 -8.10 -2.54 12.72
C GLU A 179 -8.84 -1.95 13.93
N HIS A 180 -8.33 -0.86 14.50
CA HIS A 180 -8.92 -0.27 15.70
C HIS A 180 -10.35 0.25 15.41
N PRO A 181 -11.33 -0.01 16.29
CA PRO A 181 -12.71 0.42 16.10
C PRO A 181 -12.85 1.93 15.84
N GLY A 182 -12.03 2.76 16.50
CA GLY A 182 -11.99 4.20 16.28
C GLY A 182 -11.58 4.60 14.86
N VAL A 183 -10.72 3.81 14.20
CA VAL A 183 -10.31 4.02 12.81
C VAL A 183 -11.34 3.46 11.85
N THR A 184 -11.86 2.25 12.09
CA THR A 184 -12.86 1.64 11.21
C THR A 184 -14.23 2.34 11.28
N GLY A 185 -14.55 2.96 12.41
CA GLY A 185 -15.80 3.70 12.66
C GLY A 185 -15.78 5.13 12.13
N ASP A 186 -14.60 5.73 11.93
CA ASP A 186 -14.47 7.10 11.39
C ASP A 186 -14.60 7.09 9.86
N ARG A 187 -15.80 7.38 9.37
CA ARG A 187 -16.11 7.45 7.93
C ARG A 187 -15.26 8.49 7.20
N SER A 188 -14.92 9.60 7.86
CA SER A 188 -14.15 10.68 7.27
C SER A 188 -12.70 10.23 7.06
N LEU A 189 -12.10 9.58 8.06
CA LEU A 189 -10.76 8.99 7.96
C LEU A 189 -10.71 7.86 6.91
N GLN A 190 -11.70 6.96 6.90
CA GLN A 190 -11.78 5.89 5.90
C GLN A 190 -11.91 6.43 4.47
N MET A 191 -12.66 7.52 4.27
CA MET A 191 -12.75 8.20 2.98
C MET A 191 -11.41 8.82 2.58
N ALA A 192 -10.74 9.49 3.52
CA ALA A 192 -9.43 10.08 3.26
C ALA A 192 -8.38 9.04 2.86
N ILE A 193 -8.27 7.95 3.62
CA ILE A 193 -7.38 6.82 3.30
C ILE A 193 -7.68 6.30 1.90
N ARG A 194 -8.94 6.04 1.58
CA ARG A 194 -9.34 5.54 0.25
C ARG A 194 -8.92 6.47 -0.88
N ARG A 195 -9.05 7.78 -0.69
CA ARG A 195 -8.70 8.79 -1.69
C ARG A 195 -7.18 8.94 -1.84
N VAL A 196 -6.42 8.85 -0.74
CA VAL A 196 -4.96 8.79 -0.80
C VAL A 196 -4.48 7.53 -1.54
N MET A 197 -5.15 6.38 -1.35
CA MET A 197 -4.85 5.17 -2.13
C MET A 197 -5.10 5.40 -3.62
N ALA A 198 -6.30 5.88 -3.99
CA ALA A 198 -6.65 6.15 -5.38
C ALA A 198 -5.65 7.11 -6.06
N ALA A 199 -5.25 8.19 -5.37
CA ALA A 199 -4.29 9.16 -5.88
C ALA A 199 -2.87 8.63 -6.11
N GLY A 200 -2.49 7.48 -5.56
CA GLY A 200 -1.20 6.86 -5.93
C GLY A 200 -1.35 5.71 -6.92
N ASP A 201 -2.57 5.25 -7.20
CA ASP A 201 -2.83 4.24 -8.23
C ASP A 201 -3.01 4.88 -9.62
N LEU A 202 -3.34 6.18 -9.66
CA LEU A 202 -3.53 6.95 -10.89
C LEU A 202 -2.19 7.49 -11.43
N ALA A 203 -2.01 7.43 -12.76
CA ALA A 203 -0.87 8.00 -13.46
C ALA A 203 -1.06 9.51 -13.76
N GLU A 204 -2.28 9.91 -14.12
CA GLU A 204 -2.57 11.29 -14.53
C GLU A 204 -2.58 12.26 -13.34
N PRO A 205 -1.78 13.33 -13.35
CA PRO A 205 -1.64 14.22 -12.21
C PRO A 205 -2.94 14.99 -11.87
N GLU A 206 -3.78 15.30 -12.85
CA GLU A 206 -5.06 15.97 -12.64
C GLU A 206 -6.03 15.12 -11.82
N ASP A 207 -6.14 13.82 -12.11
CA ASP A 207 -7.01 12.91 -11.35
C ASP A 207 -6.48 12.71 -9.93
N ARG A 208 -5.16 12.60 -9.78
CA ARG A 208 -4.50 12.55 -8.46
C ARG A 208 -4.80 13.80 -7.63
N LEU A 209 -4.75 14.98 -8.25
CA LEU A 209 -5.10 16.24 -7.60
C LEU A 209 -6.53 16.21 -7.06
N VAL A 210 -7.47 15.72 -7.87
CA VAL A 210 -8.89 15.61 -7.48
C VAL A 210 -9.03 14.73 -6.24
N ASP A 211 -8.43 13.54 -6.25
CA ASP A 211 -8.50 12.62 -5.11
C ASP A 211 -7.83 13.17 -3.85
N LEU A 212 -6.65 13.79 -3.96
CA LEU A 212 -5.97 14.39 -2.81
C LEU A 212 -6.74 15.57 -2.21
N VAL A 213 -7.40 16.39 -3.04
CA VAL A 213 -8.26 17.47 -2.53
C VAL A 213 -9.50 16.91 -1.84
N ILE A 214 -10.10 15.83 -2.36
CA ILE A 214 -11.22 15.14 -1.68
C ILE A 214 -10.76 14.52 -0.35
N ALA A 215 -9.56 13.95 -0.28
CA ALA A 215 -8.97 13.48 0.96
C ALA A 215 -8.85 14.62 1.99
N GLY A 216 -8.38 15.79 1.56
CA GLY A 216 -8.32 16.99 2.39
C GLY A 216 -9.70 17.45 2.89
N GLU A 217 -10.72 17.45 2.04
CA GLU A 217 -12.10 17.75 2.47
C GLU A 217 -12.56 16.79 3.58
N ALA A 218 -12.31 15.49 3.42
CA ALA A 218 -12.67 14.49 4.42
C ALA A 218 -11.91 14.69 5.75
N LEU A 219 -10.60 14.95 5.71
CA LEU A 219 -9.76 15.10 6.90
C LEU A 219 -10.05 16.38 7.69
N PHE A 220 -10.20 17.50 6.98
CA PHE A 220 -10.10 18.85 7.57
C PHE A 220 -11.45 19.56 7.74
N ILE A 221 -12.49 19.13 7.01
CA ILE A 221 -13.86 19.63 7.19
C ILE A 221 -14.68 18.64 8.03
N HIS A 222 -14.57 17.34 7.74
CA HIS A 222 -15.47 16.32 8.28
C HIS A 222 -14.87 15.45 9.38
N GLY A 223 -13.57 15.58 9.67
CA GLY A 223 -12.91 14.74 10.67
C GLY A 223 -13.26 15.14 12.11
N ALA A 224 -13.00 14.22 13.06
CA ALA A 224 -13.30 14.38 14.47
C ALA A 224 -12.78 15.72 15.04
N GLY A 225 -13.66 16.46 15.73
CA GLY A 225 -13.32 17.73 16.41
C GLY A 225 -13.97 18.99 15.82
N ARG A 226 -14.36 19.00 14.54
CA ARG A 226 -15.02 20.17 13.92
C ARG A 226 -16.53 19.98 13.83
N ARG A 227 -17.24 20.45 14.86
CA ARG A 227 -18.70 20.61 14.79
C ARG A 227 -18.99 21.75 13.83
N ARG A 228 -19.50 21.45 12.64
CA ARG A 228 -19.94 22.45 11.66
C ARG A 228 -21.02 23.33 12.31
N THR A 229 -20.64 24.50 12.81
CA THR A 229 -21.60 25.49 13.27
C THR A 229 -22.31 26.02 12.03
N LYS A 230 -23.66 25.98 12.02
CA LYS A 230 -24.51 26.45 10.89
C LYS A 230 -24.20 27.88 10.42
N THR A 231 -23.45 28.65 11.21
CA THR A 231 -23.03 30.03 10.99
C THR A 231 -21.70 30.18 10.24
N ASP A 232 -20.94 29.11 10.02
CA ASP A 232 -19.64 29.19 9.35
C ASP A 232 -19.82 29.29 7.83
N ARG A 233 -19.89 30.53 7.34
CA ARG A 233 -20.04 30.89 5.91
C ARG A 233 -18.70 30.92 5.17
N SER A 234 -17.60 30.56 5.83
CA SER A 234 -16.27 30.59 5.23
C SER A 234 -16.21 29.71 3.97
N PRO A 235 -15.58 30.16 2.88
CA PRO A 235 -15.41 29.33 1.69
C PRO A 235 -14.76 27.97 2.02
N LYS A 236 -15.20 26.88 1.37
CA LYS A 236 -14.67 25.52 1.63
C LYS A 236 -13.15 25.47 1.65
N ARG A 237 -12.51 26.13 0.68
CA ARG A 237 -11.05 26.28 0.57
C ARG A 237 -10.41 26.74 1.88
N ASP A 238 -10.98 27.77 2.51
CA ASP A 238 -10.42 28.39 3.72
C ASP A 238 -10.65 27.48 4.94
N GLN A 239 -11.75 26.72 4.97
CA GLN A 239 -11.99 25.69 5.99
C GLN A 239 -10.97 24.55 5.93
N ILE A 240 -10.69 24.04 4.71
CA ILE A 240 -9.69 22.99 4.50
C ILE A 240 -8.32 23.50 4.95
N ALA A 241 -7.93 24.70 4.53
CA ALA A 241 -6.65 25.29 4.86
C ALA A 241 -6.47 25.46 6.38
N ALA A 242 -7.47 26.05 7.06
CA ALA A 242 -7.44 26.17 8.51
C ALA A 242 -7.32 24.80 9.20
N GLY A 243 -8.02 23.78 8.72
CA GLY A 243 -7.97 22.45 9.33
C GLY A 243 -6.65 21.71 9.08
N ALA A 244 -6.03 21.96 7.93
CA ALA A 244 -4.69 21.48 7.64
C ALA A 244 -3.66 22.13 8.56
N VAL A 245 -3.72 23.46 8.72
CA VAL A 245 -2.83 24.20 9.65
C VAL A 245 -3.00 23.71 11.08
N ASP A 246 -4.23 23.62 11.58
CA ASP A 246 -4.53 23.15 12.94
C ASP A 246 -3.94 21.77 13.24
N LEU A 247 -3.96 20.86 12.25
CA LEU A 247 -3.46 19.49 12.42
C LEU A 247 -1.95 19.36 12.22
N LEU A 248 -1.38 20.11 11.27
CA LEU A 248 -0.06 19.81 10.70
C LEU A 248 1.01 20.87 11.00
N ALA A 249 0.66 22.08 11.44
CA ALA A 249 1.63 23.15 11.67
C ALA A 249 2.72 22.78 12.70
N SER A 250 2.41 21.88 13.62
CA SER A 250 3.36 21.38 14.63
C SER A 250 3.93 19.99 14.31
N ASP A 251 3.69 19.43 13.11
CA ASP A 251 4.22 18.12 12.73
C ASP A 251 5.70 18.24 12.31
N PRO A 252 6.64 17.72 13.11
CA PRO A 252 8.08 17.85 12.81
C PRO A 252 8.49 17.10 11.54
N LEU A 253 7.75 16.06 11.14
CA LEU A 253 8.05 15.27 9.95
C LEU A 253 7.53 15.94 8.65
N LEU A 254 6.51 16.79 8.75
CA LEU A 254 6.13 17.66 7.64
C LEU A 254 7.10 18.83 7.54
N GLY A 255 7.42 19.47 8.67
CA GLY A 255 8.42 20.54 8.78
C GLY A 255 8.06 21.83 8.04
N ALA A 256 6.79 22.05 7.74
CA ALA A 256 6.31 23.17 6.93
C ALA A 256 5.70 24.29 7.80
N ALA A 257 5.92 25.54 7.40
CA ALA A 257 5.34 26.69 8.09
C ALA A 257 3.81 26.74 7.87
N PRO A 258 3.03 27.28 8.84
CA PRO A 258 1.57 27.44 8.72
C PRO A 258 1.14 28.10 7.41
N ASP A 259 1.79 29.20 7.03
CA ASP A 259 1.48 29.96 5.82
C ASP A 259 1.72 29.14 4.54
N ALA A 260 2.75 28.29 4.54
CA ALA A 260 3.05 27.41 3.40
C ALA A 260 2.02 26.28 3.27
N ILE A 261 1.60 25.68 4.39
CA ILE A 261 0.51 24.69 4.41
C ILE A 261 -0.79 25.31 3.87
N GLU A 262 -1.14 26.50 4.36
CA GLU A 262 -2.30 27.24 3.89
C GLU A 262 -2.22 27.53 2.39
N ALA A 263 -1.08 28.03 1.91
CA ALA A 263 -0.88 28.38 0.52
C ALA A 263 -0.97 27.15 -0.41
N LEU A 264 -0.36 26.01 -0.03
CA LEU A 264 -0.44 24.76 -0.79
C LEU A 264 -1.89 24.26 -0.90
N VAL A 265 -2.64 24.25 0.21
CA VAL A 265 -4.05 23.82 0.21
C VAL A 265 -4.90 24.73 -0.67
N LYS A 266 -4.76 26.05 -0.50
CA LYS A 266 -5.52 27.05 -1.27
C LYS A 266 -5.17 27.00 -2.76
N GLY A 267 -3.90 26.79 -3.10
CA GLY A 267 -3.43 26.59 -4.46
C GLY A 267 -4.03 25.33 -5.09
N SER A 268 -3.91 24.20 -4.41
CA SER A 268 -4.42 22.89 -4.85
C SER A 268 -5.93 22.91 -5.09
N TYR A 269 -6.70 23.52 -4.17
CA TYR A 269 -8.15 23.64 -4.33
C TYR A 269 -8.54 24.50 -5.54
N ARG A 270 -7.83 25.62 -5.77
CA ARG A 270 -8.07 26.49 -6.94
C ARG A 270 -7.74 25.76 -8.24
N ARG A 271 -6.59 25.09 -8.30
CA ARG A 271 -6.19 24.28 -9.46
C ARG A 271 -7.21 23.18 -9.74
N ARG A 272 -7.67 22.46 -8.71
CA ARG A 272 -8.69 21.43 -8.86
C ARG A 272 -10.01 21.97 -9.41
N ASN A 273 -10.46 23.14 -8.95
CA ASN A 273 -11.69 23.74 -9.48
C ASN A 273 -11.53 24.16 -10.94
N HIS A 274 -10.37 24.71 -11.29
CA HIS A 274 -10.04 25.04 -12.67
C HIS A 274 -10.11 23.80 -13.58
N GLU A 275 -9.54 22.66 -13.15
CA GLU A 275 -9.63 21.39 -13.90
C GLU A 275 -11.07 20.89 -14.03
N VAL A 276 -11.80 20.80 -12.91
CA VAL A 276 -13.16 20.22 -12.89
C VAL A 276 -14.18 21.07 -13.65
N HIS A 277 -14.01 22.39 -13.65
CA HIS A 277 -14.94 23.32 -14.30
C HIS A 277 -14.49 23.79 -15.68
N ALA A 278 -13.32 23.35 -16.15
CA ALA A 278 -12.70 23.80 -17.40
C ALA A 278 -12.69 25.33 -17.52
N ASP A 279 -12.31 26.01 -16.43
CA ASP A 279 -12.33 27.48 -16.38
C ASP A 279 -11.37 28.05 -17.46
N PRO A 280 -11.80 29.00 -18.31
CA PRO A 280 -10.98 29.50 -19.42
C PRO A 280 -9.83 30.43 -19.01
N GLY A 281 -9.61 30.62 -17.71
CA GLY A 281 -8.60 31.52 -17.16
C GLY A 281 -7.18 30.95 -17.15
N PRO A 282 -6.18 31.71 -16.68
CA PRO A 282 -4.84 31.17 -16.48
C PRO A 282 -4.85 30.05 -15.46
N VAL A 283 -4.10 28.99 -15.75
CA VAL A 283 -3.87 27.85 -14.85
C VAL A 283 -3.33 28.35 -13.50
N PRO A 284 -4.02 28.07 -12.38
CA PRO A 284 -3.55 28.46 -11.06
C PRO A 284 -2.24 27.73 -10.71
N GLN A 285 -1.19 28.49 -10.38
CA GLN A 285 0.03 27.91 -9.81
C GLN A 285 -0.19 27.44 -8.37
N ILE A 286 0.44 26.32 -8.02
CA ILE A 286 0.43 25.76 -6.68
C ILE A 286 1.81 26.03 -6.04
N PRO A 287 1.88 26.67 -4.86
CA PRO A 287 3.12 26.80 -4.11
C PRO A 287 3.48 25.50 -3.39
N LEU A 288 4.77 25.24 -3.21
CA LEU A 288 5.33 24.12 -2.45
C LEU A 288 5.32 24.41 -0.95
N LEU A 289 5.60 23.38 -0.14
CA LEU A 289 5.68 23.48 1.33
C LEU A 289 6.86 24.33 1.82
N ASP A 290 7.85 24.57 0.97
CA ASP A 290 8.95 25.52 1.22
C ASP A 290 8.59 26.97 0.84
N GLY A 291 7.38 27.19 0.30
CA GLY A 291 6.89 28.49 -0.15
C GLY A 291 7.25 28.88 -1.58
N SER A 292 8.10 28.11 -2.27
CA SER A 292 8.48 28.35 -3.66
C SER A 292 7.36 27.95 -4.64
N PRO A 293 7.30 28.52 -5.86
CA PRO A 293 6.32 28.08 -6.86
C PRO A 293 6.71 26.72 -7.45
N ALA A 294 5.74 25.81 -7.57
CA ALA A 294 6.00 24.51 -8.21
C ALA A 294 6.29 24.67 -9.71
N ALA A 295 7.33 23.98 -10.19
CA ALA A 295 7.67 23.94 -11.62
C ALA A 295 6.60 23.26 -12.50
N GLY A 296 5.74 22.45 -11.89
CA GLY A 296 4.63 21.78 -12.56
C GLY A 296 3.74 21.04 -11.56
N LEU A 297 2.60 20.53 -12.03
CA LEU A 297 1.61 19.87 -11.17
C LEU A 297 2.20 18.66 -10.45
N ASN A 298 2.97 17.82 -11.14
CA ASN A 298 3.62 16.65 -10.52
C ASN A 298 4.48 17.01 -9.30
N VAL A 299 5.23 18.12 -9.36
CA VAL A 299 6.07 18.58 -8.24
C VAL A 299 5.19 19.03 -7.07
N ALA A 300 4.14 19.80 -7.33
CA ALA A 300 3.20 20.21 -6.29
C ALA A 300 2.47 19.02 -5.64
N LEU A 301 2.18 17.97 -6.41
CA LEU A 301 1.50 16.78 -5.90
C LEU A 301 2.37 15.94 -4.96
N VAL A 302 3.69 15.98 -5.08
CA VAL A 302 4.58 15.32 -4.12
C VAL A 302 4.36 15.88 -2.72
N ASP A 303 4.31 17.21 -2.60
CA ASP A 303 4.08 17.90 -1.34
C ASP A 303 2.66 17.72 -0.83
N LEU A 304 1.67 17.82 -1.72
CA LEU A 304 0.27 17.59 -1.36
C LEU A 304 0.04 16.17 -0.86
N GLU A 305 0.59 15.17 -1.55
CA GLU A 305 0.51 13.76 -1.15
C GLU A 305 1.22 13.52 0.18
N LYS A 306 2.44 14.05 0.35
CA LYS A 306 3.16 14.00 1.64
C LYS A 306 2.30 14.55 2.76
N MET A 307 1.70 15.72 2.56
CA MET A 307 0.82 16.38 3.55
C MET A 307 -0.42 15.52 3.88
N MET A 308 -1.12 14.97 2.88
CA MET A 308 -2.30 14.14 3.12
C MET A 308 -1.95 12.82 3.83
N ARG A 309 -0.82 12.20 3.48
CA ARG A 309 -0.32 11.00 4.15
C ARG A 309 -0.03 11.28 5.63
N ARG A 310 0.68 12.37 5.93
CA ARG A 310 0.96 12.81 7.30
C ARG A 310 -0.32 13.06 8.09
N ALA A 311 -1.29 13.76 7.49
CA ALA A 311 -2.59 13.99 8.13
C ALA A 311 -3.35 12.69 8.45
N CYS A 312 -3.38 11.72 7.52
CA CYS A 312 -3.95 10.39 7.77
C CYS A 312 -3.25 9.68 8.92
N LEU A 313 -1.92 9.67 8.97
CA LEU A 313 -1.14 9.04 10.03
C LEU A 313 -1.45 9.65 11.42
N LEU A 314 -1.46 10.98 11.53
CA LEU A 314 -1.82 11.67 12.77
C LEU A 314 -3.25 11.37 13.22
N ARG A 315 -4.20 11.32 12.27
CA ARG A 315 -5.59 10.96 12.56
C ARG A 315 -5.75 9.52 13.04
N ILE A 316 -5.03 8.57 12.43
CA ILE A 316 -4.99 7.18 12.89
C ILE A 316 -4.46 7.11 14.33
N GLN A 317 -3.39 7.84 14.63
CA GLN A 317 -2.82 7.90 15.98
C GLN A 317 -3.81 8.50 17.00
N GLN A 318 -4.49 9.60 16.66
CA GLN A 318 -5.51 10.21 17.52
C GLN A 318 -6.69 9.26 17.79
N ALA A 319 -7.20 8.61 16.75
CA ALA A 319 -8.35 7.70 16.83
C ALA A 319 -8.05 6.39 17.58
N THR A 320 -6.78 6.12 17.87
CA THR A 320 -6.32 4.93 18.60
C THR A 320 -5.71 5.26 19.97
N SER A 321 -5.50 6.56 20.27
CA SER A 321 -5.03 7.04 21.58
C SER A 321 -6.19 7.42 22.52
N THR A 322 -7.42 7.42 22.03
CA THR A 322 -8.61 7.74 22.82
C THR A 322 -9.19 6.43 23.36
N PRO A 323 -9.34 6.26 24.70
CA PRO A 323 -9.85 5.04 25.32
C PRO A 323 -11.31 4.75 24.98
#